data_AF-N9QBC9-F1
#
_entry.id   AF-N9QBC9-F1
#
_cell.length_a   1.000
_cell.length_b   1.000
_cell.length_c   1.000
_cell.angle_alpha   90.00
_cell.angle_beta   90.00
_cell.angle_gamma   90.00
#
_symmetry.space_group_name_H-M   'P 1'
#
loop_
_entity.id
_entity.type
_entity.pdbx_description
1 polymer ?
#
loop_
_entity_poly.entity_id
_entity_poly.type
_entity_poly.pdbx_seq_one_letter_code
_entity_poly.pdbx_strand_id
1 'polypeptide(L)'
;MVYVALQVLLCQALKLMSDRQNPDYRNSIKESVSALEGMCQKILKKDKVTLGDAIGQIEKQYPIHPALKASIKSLYGYTSDADGIRHAMLDESNLSYIDAKFMLVACTNFINYLIDKTKNDPN
;
A
#
# COMPACT_ATOMS: atom_id res chain seq x y z
N MET A 1 16.47 -0.14 -11.90
CA MET A 1 15.50 0.63 -12.72
C MET A 1 14.05 0.11 -12.63
N VAL A 2 13.80 -1.10 -12.12
CA VAL A 2 12.49 -1.78 -12.22
C VAL A 2 11.39 -1.17 -11.33
N TYR A 3 11.69 -0.52 -10.20
CA TYR A 3 10.66 -0.04 -9.24
C TYR A 3 10.63 1.48 -9.01
N VAL A 4 11.19 2.28 -9.94
CA VAL A 4 11.36 3.73 -9.75
C VAL A 4 10.04 4.44 -9.44
N ALA A 5 8.96 4.10 -10.16
CA ALA A 5 7.64 4.69 -9.90
C ALA A 5 7.10 4.41 -8.48
N LEU A 6 7.36 3.21 -7.94
CA LEU A 6 6.93 2.85 -6.58
C LEU A 6 7.74 3.59 -5.52
N GLN A 7 9.04 3.77 -5.78
CA GLN A 7 9.93 4.53 -4.90
C GLN A 7 9.50 6.00 -4.82
N VAL A 8 9.03 6.59 -5.92
CA VAL A 8 8.50 7.96 -5.94
C VAL A 8 7.30 8.10 -5.00
N LEU A 9 6.35 7.16 -5.04
CA LEU A 9 5.18 7.16 -4.16
C LEU A 9 5.56 7.04 -2.67
N LEU A 10 6.48 6.13 -2.33
CA LEU A 10 6.97 5.98 -0.95
C LEU A 10 7.74 7.22 -0.46
N CYS A 11 8.55 7.84 -1.31
CA CYS A 11 9.23 9.09 -0.99
C CYS A 11 8.23 10.24 -0.81
N GLN A 12 7.17 10.29 -1.62
CA GLN A 12 6.12 11.28 -1.48
C GLN A 12 5.35 11.09 -0.17
N ALA A 13 5.00 9.85 0.18
CA ALA A 13 4.39 9.53 1.47
C ALA A 13 5.26 10.02 2.65
N LEU A 14 6.55 9.70 2.63
CA LEU A 14 7.51 10.16 3.64
C LEU A 14 7.53 11.69 3.76
N LYS A 15 7.58 12.41 2.63
CA LYS A 15 7.57 13.89 2.62
C LYS A 15 6.30 14.43 3.28
N LEU A 16 5.14 13.91 2.89
CA LEU A 16 3.83 14.36 3.40
C LEU A 16 3.69 14.16 4.91
N MET A 17 4.15 13.02 5.45
CA MET A 17 4.05 12.78 6.90
C MET A 17 5.14 13.44 7.74
N SER A 18 6.27 13.83 7.13
CA SER A 18 7.42 14.40 7.86
C SER A 18 7.49 15.93 7.82
N ASP A 19 6.58 16.58 7.09
CA ASP A 19 6.41 18.03 7.12
C ASP A 19 5.98 18.48 8.52
N ARG A 20 6.85 19.26 9.19
CA ARG A 20 6.62 19.74 10.55
C ARG A 20 5.74 20.99 10.60
N GLN A 21 5.55 21.67 9.48
CA GLN A 21 4.75 22.89 9.37
C GLN A 21 3.33 22.52 8.94
N ASN A 22 3.20 21.71 7.89
CA ASN A 22 1.91 21.32 7.31
C ASN A 22 1.87 19.82 7.00
N PRO A 23 1.79 18.95 8.04
CA PRO A 23 1.73 17.52 7.83
C PRO A 23 0.45 17.10 7.09
N ASP A 24 0.60 16.16 6.15
CA ASP A 24 -0.51 15.58 5.41
C ASP A 24 -0.52 14.05 5.55
N TYR A 25 -0.98 13.61 6.73
CA TYR A 25 -1.03 12.19 7.09
C TYR A 25 -1.97 11.40 6.19
N ARG A 26 -3.09 12.00 5.79
CA ARG A 26 -4.06 11.38 4.89
C ARG A 26 -3.43 11.05 3.55
N ASN A 27 -2.82 12.03 2.89
CA ASN A 27 -2.19 11.76 1.60
C ASN A 27 -0.95 10.88 1.75
N SER A 28 -0.20 10.94 2.86
CA SER A 28 0.86 9.96 3.12
C SER A 28 0.36 8.51 3.10
N ILE A 29 -0.78 8.25 3.74
CA ILE A 29 -1.40 6.92 3.76
C ILE A 29 -1.88 6.54 2.35
N LYS A 30 -2.48 7.47 1.61
CA LYS A 30 -2.93 7.23 0.23
C LYS A 30 -1.78 6.81 -0.69
N GLU A 31 -0.68 7.56 -0.65
CA GLU A 31 0.53 7.28 -1.44
C GLU A 31 1.18 5.94 -1.04
N SER A 32 1.18 5.60 0.25
CA SER A 32 1.69 4.31 0.75
C SER A 32 0.90 3.13 0.18
N VAL A 33 -0.44 3.21 0.21
CA VAL A 33 -1.31 2.16 -0.36
C VAL A 33 -1.19 2.12 -1.88
N SER A 34 -1.10 3.27 -2.55
CA SER A 34 -0.90 3.33 -4.00
C SER A 34 0.42 2.70 -4.44
N ALA A 35 1.48 2.81 -3.64
CA ALA A 35 2.73 2.11 -3.90
C ALA A 35 2.56 0.58 -3.85
N LEU A 36 1.79 0.08 -2.87
CA LEU A 36 1.48 -1.36 -2.76
C LEU A 36 0.59 -1.84 -3.92
N GLU A 37 -0.43 -1.07 -4.28
CA GLU A 37 -1.29 -1.33 -5.46
C GLU A 37 -0.45 -1.43 -6.74
N GLY A 38 0.47 -0.47 -6.95
CA GLY A 38 1.38 -0.46 -8.09
C GLY A 38 2.32 -1.67 -8.11
N MET A 39 2.77 -2.14 -6.94
CA MET A 39 3.56 -3.38 -6.85
C MET A 39 2.74 -4.60 -7.31
N CYS A 40 1.50 -4.72 -6.83
CA CYS A 40 0.63 -5.82 -7.21
C CYS A 40 0.26 -5.80 -8.70
N GLN A 41 -0.03 -4.62 -9.26
CA GLN A 41 -0.25 -4.41 -10.70
C GLN A 41 0.96 -4.87 -11.53
N LYS A 42 2.16 -4.54 -11.06
CA LYS A 42 3.41 -4.90 -11.72
C LYS A 42 3.67 -6.40 -11.71
N ILE A 43 3.43 -7.10 -10.60
CA ILE A 43 3.55 -8.57 -10.51
C ILE A 43 2.57 -9.22 -11.49
N LEU A 44 1.33 -8.73 -11.55
CA LEU A 44 0.29 -9.31 -12.38
C LEU A 44 0.33 -8.87 -13.85
N LYS A 45 1.19 -7.90 -14.21
CA LYS A 45 1.24 -7.26 -15.53
C LYS A 45 -0.13 -6.73 -15.97
N LYS A 46 -0.86 -6.07 -15.06
CA LYS A 46 -2.20 -5.51 -15.28
C LYS A 46 -2.28 -4.05 -14.82
N ASP A 47 -2.80 -3.17 -15.68
CA ASP A 47 -2.90 -1.73 -15.38
C ASP A 47 -4.05 -1.39 -14.42
N LYS A 48 -5.07 -2.25 -14.34
CA LYS A 48 -6.26 -2.04 -13.50
C LYS A 48 -6.62 -3.29 -12.73
N VAL A 49 -6.27 -3.32 -11.46
CA VAL A 49 -6.70 -4.32 -10.50
C VAL A 49 -6.72 -3.69 -9.11
N THR A 50 -7.76 -3.99 -8.32
CA THR A 50 -7.86 -3.54 -6.93
C THR A 50 -6.87 -4.33 -6.06
N LEU A 51 -6.40 -3.77 -4.95
CA LEU A 51 -5.48 -4.51 -4.05
C LEU A 51 -6.10 -5.82 -3.55
N GLY A 52 -7.40 -5.81 -3.23
CA GLY A 52 -8.15 -6.97 -2.77
C GLY A 52 -8.18 -8.12 -3.78
N ASP A 53 -8.37 -7.80 -5.07
CA ASP A 53 -8.35 -8.78 -6.16
C ASP A 53 -6.93 -9.21 -6.51
N ALA A 54 -6.00 -8.26 -6.49
CA ALA A 54 -4.63 -8.51 -6.91
C ALA A 54 -3.94 -9.52 -6.00
N ILE A 55 -4.08 -9.39 -4.69
CA ILE A 55 -3.47 -10.35 -3.74
C ILE A 55 -4.05 -11.75 -3.90
N GLY A 56 -5.36 -11.87 -4.19
CA GLY A 56 -5.97 -13.16 -4.47
C GLY A 56 -5.44 -13.82 -5.75
N GLN A 57 -5.06 -13.02 -6.75
CA GLN A 57 -4.41 -13.54 -7.97
C GLN A 57 -2.94 -13.89 -7.73
N ILE A 58 -2.21 -13.06 -6.97
CA ILE A 58 -0.80 -13.31 -6.61
C ILE A 58 -0.69 -14.60 -5.81
N GLU A 59 -1.58 -14.85 -4.84
CA GLU A 59 -1.60 -16.08 -4.03
C GLU A 59 -1.64 -17.36 -4.89
N LYS A 60 -2.36 -17.33 -6.02
CA LYS A 60 -2.49 -18.49 -6.93
C LYS A 60 -1.17 -18.84 -7.63
N GLN A 61 -0.30 -17.85 -7.83
CA GLN A 61 1.01 -18.02 -8.49
C GLN A 61 2.12 -18.20 -7.45
N TYR A 62 2.01 -17.47 -6.33
CA TYR A 62 2.99 -17.41 -5.26
C TYR A 62 2.27 -17.70 -3.93
N PRO A 63 2.46 -18.88 -3.32
CA PRO A 63 1.74 -19.26 -2.10
C PRO A 63 1.96 -18.26 -0.96
N ILE A 64 0.89 -17.55 -0.56
CA ILE A 64 0.88 -16.63 0.59
C ILE A 64 0.04 -17.27 1.69
N HIS A 65 0.52 -17.21 2.93
CA HIS A 65 -0.24 -17.74 4.06
C HIS A 65 -1.63 -17.08 4.15
N PRO A 66 -2.74 -17.83 4.29
CA PRO A 66 -4.09 -17.27 4.27
C PRO A 66 -4.32 -16.13 5.27
N ALA A 67 -3.74 -16.23 6.47
CA ALA A 67 -3.84 -15.17 7.49
C ALA A 67 -3.10 -13.88 7.10
N LEU A 68 -1.96 -14.00 6.39
CA LEU A 68 -1.23 -12.83 5.90
C LEU A 68 -1.99 -12.17 4.74
N LYS A 69 -2.58 -12.97 3.84
CA LYS A 69 -3.49 -12.45 2.82
C LYS A 69 -4.65 -11.69 3.46
N ALA A 70 -5.28 -12.27 4.47
CA ALA A 70 -6.39 -11.65 5.18
C ALA A 70 -5.98 -10.34 5.84
N SER A 71 -4.81 -10.27 6.48
CA SER A 71 -4.34 -9.04 7.12
C SER A 71 -4.10 -7.90 6.12
N ILE A 72 -3.53 -8.19 4.94
CA ILE A 72 -3.34 -7.15 3.91
C ILE A 72 -4.70 -6.68 3.37
N LYS A 73 -5.66 -7.59 3.17
CA LYS A 73 -7.02 -7.23 2.75
C LYS A 73 -7.74 -6.38 3.79
N SER A 74 -7.64 -6.73 5.07
CA SER A 74 -8.25 -5.94 6.16
C SER A 74 -7.61 -4.56 6.27
N LEU A 75 -6.28 -4.47 6.14
CA LEU A 75 -5.59 -3.18 6.14
C LEU A 75 -5.99 -2.31 4.94
N TYR A 76 -6.16 -2.92 3.76
CA TYR A 76 -6.70 -2.21 2.60
C TYR A 76 -8.11 -1.71 2.84
N GLY A 77 -8.99 -2.57 3.37
CA GLY A 77 -10.36 -2.22 3.73
C GLY A 77 -10.41 -1.00 4.64
N TYR A 78 -9.61 -0.99 5.71
CA TYR A 78 -9.46 0.17 6.61
C TYR A 78 -9.12 1.48 5.87
N THR A 79 -8.28 1.42 4.84
CA THR A 79 -7.91 2.62 4.06
C THR A 79 -8.89 3.00 2.95
N SER A 80 -9.69 2.04 2.47
CA SER A 80 -10.53 2.17 1.27
C SER A 80 -12.02 2.32 1.54
N ASP A 81 -12.50 2.01 2.75
CA ASP A 81 -13.93 2.07 3.08
C ASP A 81 -14.47 3.52 2.99
N ALA A 82 -15.79 3.66 2.87
CA ALA A 82 -16.48 4.95 2.72
C ALA A 82 -16.28 5.89 3.93
N ASP A 83 -16.09 5.32 5.13
CA ASP A 83 -15.66 6.00 6.35
C ASP A 83 -14.13 6.01 6.55
N GLY A 84 -13.40 5.40 5.62
CA GLY A 84 -11.96 5.25 5.63
C GLY A 84 -11.20 6.49 5.16
N ILE A 85 -9.89 6.39 5.25
CA ILE A 85 -8.94 7.50 5.03
C ILE A 85 -9.05 8.12 3.63
N ARG A 86 -9.47 7.34 2.62
CA ARG A 86 -9.62 7.81 1.23
C ARG A 86 -10.93 8.57 0.94
N HIS A 87 -11.96 8.44 1.77
CA HIS A 87 -13.31 8.98 1.51
C HIS A 87 -13.87 9.91 2.59
N ALA A 88 -13.29 9.95 3.80
CA ALA A 88 -13.73 10.87 4.86
C ALA A 88 -13.48 12.34 4.44
N MET A 89 -14.47 12.97 3.81
CA MET A 89 -14.41 14.31 3.23
C MET A 89 -14.77 15.45 4.18
N LEU A 90 -15.23 15.20 5.42
CA LEU A 90 -16.10 16.20 6.05
C LEU A 90 -15.83 16.73 7.47
N ASP A 91 -14.99 16.17 8.32
CA ASP A 91 -14.59 16.86 9.56
C ASP A 91 -13.23 16.32 10.02
N GLU A 92 -12.40 17.17 10.60
CA GLU A 92 -11.02 16.96 11.07
C GLU A 92 -10.51 15.50 11.00
N SER A 93 -9.47 15.25 10.18
CA SER A 93 -8.90 13.90 10.15
C SER A 93 -8.27 13.60 11.51
N ASN A 94 -8.85 12.66 12.27
CA ASN A 94 -8.27 12.08 13.49
C ASN A 94 -6.99 11.26 13.24
N LEU A 95 -6.38 11.42 12.06
CA LEU A 95 -5.15 10.76 11.66
C LEU A 95 -3.98 11.51 12.26
N SER A 96 -3.13 10.75 12.91
CA SER A 96 -1.92 11.23 13.54
C SER A 96 -0.69 10.82 12.75
N TYR A 97 0.46 11.36 13.16
CA TYR A 97 1.76 10.92 12.65
C TYR A 97 1.96 9.41 12.79
N ILE A 98 1.47 8.79 13.87
CA ILE A 98 1.67 7.36 14.07
C ILE A 98 0.86 6.52 13.08
N ASP A 99 -0.33 6.98 12.67
CA ASP A 99 -1.15 6.30 11.66
C ASP A 99 -0.48 6.34 10.29
N ALA A 100 0.03 7.51 9.89
CA ALA A 100 0.77 7.68 8.64
C ALA A 100 2.06 6.86 8.62
N LYS A 101 2.83 6.88 9.72
CA LYS A 101 4.06 6.11 9.87
C LYS A 101 3.78 4.61 9.85
N PHE A 102 2.75 4.15 10.55
CA PHE A 102 2.35 2.75 10.56
C PHE A 102 2.05 2.26 9.15
N MET A 103 1.24 3.02 8.40
CA MET A 103 0.88 2.66 7.03
C MET A 103 2.10 2.65 6.10
N LEU A 104 2.94 3.68 6.15
CA LEU A 104 4.14 3.74 5.32
C LEU A 104 5.04 2.52 5.55
N VAL A 105 5.31 2.18 6.82
CA VAL A 105 6.15 1.05 7.18
C VAL A 105 5.50 -0.28 6.80
N ALA A 106 4.20 -0.44 7.03
CA ALA A 106 3.46 -1.65 6.67
C ALA A 106 3.46 -1.87 5.15
N CYS A 107 3.12 -0.86 4.35
CA CYS A 107 3.14 -0.93 2.90
C CYS A 107 4.55 -1.21 2.36
N THR A 108 5.58 -0.54 2.91
CA THR A 108 6.98 -0.80 2.54
C THR A 108 7.37 -2.26 2.82
N ASN A 109 6.99 -2.79 3.99
CA ASN A 109 7.27 -4.17 4.34
C ASN A 109 6.54 -5.17 3.42
N PHE A 110 5.27 -4.90 3.07
CA PHE A 110 4.54 -5.74 2.12
C PHE A 110 5.13 -5.69 0.72
N ILE A 111 5.57 -4.52 0.24
CA ILE A 111 6.26 -4.40 -1.04
C ILE A 111 7.54 -5.26 -1.03
N ASN A 112 8.37 -5.15 0.00
CA ASN A 112 9.60 -5.95 0.12
C ASN A 112 9.29 -7.45 0.19
N TYR A 113 8.30 -7.83 0.99
CA TYR A 113 7.83 -9.21 1.07
C TYR A 113 7.41 -9.74 -0.32
N LEU A 114 6.61 -8.98 -1.07
CA LEU A 114 6.17 -9.37 -2.40
C LEU A 114 7.34 -9.44 -3.38
N ILE A 115 8.25 -8.48 -3.37
CA ILE A 115 9.48 -8.51 -4.18
C ILE A 115 10.24 -9.82 -3.93
N ASP A 116 10.52 -10.16 -2.67
CA ASP A 116 11.27 -11.36 -2.34
C ASP A 116 10.52 -12.64 -2.66
N LYS A 117 9.20 -12.64 -2.46
CA LYS A 117 8.34 -13.77 -2.76
C LYS A 117 8.28 -14.07 -4.27
N THR A 118 8.39 -13.05 -5.12
CA THR A 118 8.34 -13.17 -6.58
C THR A 118 9.72 -13.15 -7.25
N LYS A 119 10.83 -13.01 -6.50
CA LYS A 119 12.21 -12.94 -7.05
C LYS A 119 12.68 -14.23 -7.72
N ASN A 120 12.14 -15.38 -7.31
CA ASN A 120 12.59 -16.70 -7.76
C ASN A 120 11.67 -17.34 -8.80
N ASP A 121 10.87 -16.56 -9.53
CA ASP A 121 10.10 -17.09 -10.66
C ASP A 121 10.97 -17.09 -11.93
N PRO A 122 11.24 -18.25 -12.56
CA PRO A 122 11.98 -18.33 -13.82
C PRO A 122 11.17 -17.91 -15.06
N ASN A 123 9.96 -17.37 -14.92
CA ASN A 123 9.05 -17.05 -16.03
C ASN A 123 9.23 -15.65 -16.63
#